data_AF-A0A6G4HY01-F1
#
_entry.id   AF-A0A6G4HY01-F1
#
_cell.length_a   1.000
_cell.length_b   1.000
_cell.length_c   1.000
_cell.angle_alpha   90.00
_cell.angle_beta   90.00
_cell.angle_gamma   90.00
#
_symmetry.space_group_name_H-M   'P 1'
#
loop_
_entity.id
_entity.type
_entity.pdbx_description
1 polymer ?
#
loop_
_entity_poly.entity_id
_entity_poly.type
_entity_poly.pdbx_seq_one_letter_code
_entity_poly.pdbx_strand_id
1 'polypeptide(L)' 'KAGKYLIGIHVKDKYSKENLDDFIYENYTVTVSKAKLEKVEVSYDGNVITNGEIGVGKSYVIKGYGNSENGV' A
#
# COMPACT_ATOMS: atom_id res chain seq x y z
N LYS A 1 0.45 -7.86 -7.21
CA LYS A 1 -0.46 -8.67 -6.38
C LYS A 1 0.33 -9.18 -5.18
N ALA A 2 -0.25 -9.22 -3.99
CA ALA A 2 0.42 -9.83 -2.84
C ALA A 2 0.53 -11.35 -3.06
N GLY A 3 1.61 -11.96 -2.61
CA GLY A 3 1.78 -13.40 -2.72
C GLY A 3 3.22 -13.87 -2.59
N LYS A 4 3.39 -15.19 -2.63
CA LYS A 4 4.69 -15.84 -2.72
C LYS A 4 5.07 -15.96 -4.19
N TYR A 5 6.30 -15.58 -4.49
CA TYR A 5 6.88 -15.59 -5.82
C TYR A 5 8.20 -16.36 -5.78
N LEU A 6 8.46 -17.11 -6.83
CA LEU A 6 9.76 -17.71 -7.09
C LEU A 6 10.44 -16.86 -8.18
N ILE A 7 11.60 -16.30 -7.86
CA ILE A 7 12.43 -15.60 -8.85
C ILE A 7 13.54 -16.55 -9.26
N GLY A 8 13.62 -16.82 -10.56
CA GLY A 8 14.69 -17.61 -11.17
C GLY A 8 15.62 -16.72 -11.99
N ILE A 9 16.92 -16.82 -11.76
CA ILE A 9 17.94 -16.19 -12.62
C ILE A 9 18.74 -17.30 -13.27
N HIS A 10 18.84 -17.26 -14.58
CA HIS A 10 19.57 -18.23 -15.40
C HIS A 10 20.72 -17.53 -16.09
N VAL A 11 21.91 -18.15 -16.07
CA VAL A 11 23.09 -17.64 -16.77
C VAL A 11 23.53 -18.64 -17.81
N LYS A 12 23.91 -18.11 -18.97
CA LYS A 12 24.47 -18.86 -20.09
C LYS A 12 25.63 -18.07 -20.71
N ASP A 13 26.81 -18.66 -20.72
CA ASP A 13 27.95 -18.20 -21.48
C ASP A 13 27.73 -18.46 -22.97
N LYS A 14 28.11 -17.48 -23.79
CA LYS A 14 27.89 -17.51 -25.23
C LYS A 14 28.61 -18.66 -25.94
N TYR A 15 29.72 -19.13 -25.39
CA TYR A 15 30.54 -20.21 -25.94
C TYR A 15 30.23 -21.57 -25.29
N SER A 16 29.36 -21.61 -24.27
CA SER A 16 28.92 -22.86 -23.69
C SER A 16 28.11 -23.69 -24.68
N LYS A 17 28.35 -25.00 -24.66
CA LYS A 17 27.60 -25.99 -25.45
C LYS A 17 26.34 -26.47 -24.73
N GLU A 18 26.21 -26.16 -23.44
CA GLU A 18 25.05 -26.52 -22.63
C GLU A 18 23.90 -25.54 -22.85
N ASN A 19 22.69 -25.93 -22.44
CA ASN A 19 21.51 -25.07 -22.55
C ASN A 19 21.51 -23.95 -21.49
N LEU A 20 22.12 -24.19 -20.32
CA LEU A 20 22.31 -23.28 -19.19
C LEU A 20 23.62 -23.66 -18.49
N ASP A 21 24.35 -22.68 -17.96
CA ASP A 21 25.57 -22.94 -17.19
C ASP A 21 25.32 -22.91 -15.69
N ASP A 22 24.46 -22.00 -15.23
CA ASP A 22 24.09 -21.92 -13.82
C ASP A 22 22.70 -21.30 -13.65
N PHE A 23 22.10 -21.53 -12.50
CA PHE A 23 20.84 -20.94 -12.10
C PHE A 23 20.70 -20.78 -10.58
N ILE A 24 19.93 -19.77 -10.18
CA ILE A 24 19.47 -19.63 -8.80
C ILE A 24 17.96 -19.45 -8.78
N TYR A 25 17.32 -20.02 -7.77
CA TYR A 25 15.92 -19.80 -7.45
C TYR A 25 15.79 -19.32 -6.02
N GLU A 26 15.12 -18.19 -5.84
CA GLU A 26 14.87 -17.61 -4.52
C GLU A 26 13.39 -17.31 -4.33
N ASN A 27 12.92 -17.59 -3.11
CA ASN A 27 11.55 -17.33 -2.73
C ASN A 27 11.43 -15.91 -2.15
N TYR A 28 10.53 -15.13 -2.73
CA TYR A 28 10.20 -13.79 -2.25
C TYR A 28 8.71 -13.72 -1.89
N THR A 29 8.41 -12.98 -0.82
CA THR A 29 7.03 -12.66 -0.46
C THR A 29 6.79 -11.20 -0.77
N VAL A 30 5.91 -10.93 -1.73
CA VAL A 30 5.39 -9.58 -1.98
C VAL A 30 4.24 -9.36 -1.01
N THR A 31 4.45 -8.48 -0.05
CA THR A 31 3.41 -8.03 0.87
C THR A 31 2.73 -6.80 0.30
N VAL A 32 1.44 -6.63 0.62
CA VAL A 32 0.70 -5.40 0.35
C VAL A 32 0.08 -4.99 1.67
N SER A 33 0.50 -3.83 2.17
CA SER A 33 -0.13 -3.20 3.32
C SER A 33 -1.48 -2.62 2.92
N LYS A 34 -2.50 -2.87 3.75
CA LYS A 34 -3.82 -2.26 3.57
C LYS A 34 -3.72 -0.77 3.90
N ALA A 35 -4.43 0.06 3.14
CA ALA A 35 -4.63 1.46 3.49
C ALA A 35 -5.29 1.56 4.88
N LYS A 36 -4.92 2.59 5.64
CA LYS A 36 -5.48 2.87 6.97
C LYS A 36 -6.08 4.27 6.96
N LEU A 37 -7.14 4.43 7.75
CA LEU A 37 -7.66 5.75 8.10
C LEU A 37 -6.75 6.33 9.18
N GLU A 38 -6.11 7.46 8.91
CA GLU A 38 -5.25 8.13 9.90
C GLU A 38 -6.04 9.10 10.76
N LYS A 39 -6.95 9.85 10.14
CA LYS A 39 -7.64 10.95 10.80
C LYS A 39 -9.02 11.19 10.20
N VAL A 40 -9.95 11.61 11.04
CA VAL A 40 -11.22 12.20 10.64
C VAL A 40 -11.29 13.60 11.24
N GLU A 41 -11.65 14.57 10.42
CA GLU A 41 -11.97 15.93 10.86
C GLU A 41 -13.43 16.23 10.55
N VAL A 42 -14.12 16.79 11.54
CA VAL A 42 -15.46 17.34 11.37
C VAL A 42 -15.36 18.85 11.53
N SER A 43 -15.96 19.59 10.60
CA SER A 43 -16.04 21.05 10.68
C SER A 43 -17.45 21.58 10.50
N TYR A 44 -17.69 22.74 11.08
CA TYR A 44 -18.93 23.51 11.01
C TYR A 44 -18.59 24.96 10.69
N ASP A 45 -19.25 25.54 9.68
CA ASP A 45 -18.99 26.91 9.20
C ASP A 45 -17.49 27.19 8.99
N GLY A 46 -16.77 26.22 8.41
CA GLY A 46 -15.33 26.31 8.13
C GLY A 46 -14.39 26.05 9.31
N ASN A 47 -14.91 25.90 10.54
CA ASN A 47 -14.11 25.68 11.75
C ASN A 47 -14.14 24.21 12.20
N VAL A 48 -12.99 23.65 12.57
CA VAL A 48 -12.88 22.26 13.05
C VAL A 48 -13.45 22.13 14.46
N ILE A 49 -14.25 21.09 14.68
CA ILE A 49 -14.87 20.75 15.97
C ILE A 49 -13.89 19.88 16.76
N THR A 50 -13.52 20.31 17.97
CA THR A 50 -12.57 19.60 18.83
C THR A 50 -13.17 19.12 20.14
N ASN A 51 -14.34 19.63 20.54
CA ASN A 51 -15.04 19.25 21.77
C ASN A 51 -15.92 18.00 21.63
N GLY A 52 -16.05 17.44 20.41
CA GLY A 52 -16.83 16.24 20.14
C GLY A 52 -18.35 16.44 20.13
N GLU A 53 -18.83 17.68 20.20
CA GLU A 53 -20.26 17.98 20.24
C GLU A 53 -20.80 18.35 18.85
N ILE A 54 -21.91 17.73 18.46
CA ILE A 54 -22.60 17.97 17.18
C ILE A 54 -24.05 18.31 17.50
N GLY A 55 -24.55 19.41 16.91
CA GLY A 55 -25.90 19.91 17.09
C GLY A 55 -26.86 19.34 16.05
N VAL A 56 -28.12 19.14 16.46
CA VAL A 56 -29.20 18.70 15.57
C VAL A 56 -29.58 19.81 14.59
N GLY A 57 -29.90 19.45 13.35
CA GLY A 57 -30.36 20.38 12.31
C GLY A 57 -29.27 21.25 11.69
N LYS A 58 -27.99 20.98 11.98
CA LYS A 58 -26.83 21.67 11.41
C LYS A 58 -26.18 20.86 10.30
N SER A 59 -25.55 21.57 9.35
CA SER A 59 -24.78 20.98 8.26
C SER A 59 -23.29 20.99 8.57
N TYR A 60 -22.67 19.82 8.49
CA TYR A 60 -21.25 19.63 8.82
C TYR A 60 -20.48 19.11 7.60
N VAL A 61 -19.20 19.41 7.56
CA VAL A 61 -18.26 18.82 6.58
C VAL A 61 -17.41 17.80 7.31
N ILE A 62 -17.35 16.59 6.76
CA ILE A 62 -16.49 15.51 7.28
C ILE A 62 -15.40 15.24 6.25
N LYS A 63 -14.14 15.27 6.69
CA LYS A 63 -12.97 14.90 5.89
C LYS A 63 -12.30 13.69 6.51
N GLY A 64 -12.08 12.66 5.70
CA GLY A 64 -11.27 11.50 6.06
C GLY A 64 -9.90 11.58 5.39
N TYR A 65 -8.85 11.30 6.15
CA TYR A 65 -7.47 11.25 5.66
C TYR A 65 -7.00 9.80 5.73
N GLY A 66 -6.78 9.19 4.58
CA GLY A 66 -6.23 7.85 4.46
C GLY A 66 -4.76 7.89 4.13
N ASN A 67 -4.01 6.90 4.59
CA ASN A 67 -2.64 6.65 4.15
C ASN A 67 -2.46 5.19 3.69
N SER A 68 -1.48 5.01 2.83
CA SER A 68 -1.08 3.71 2.30
C SER A 68 0.38 3.80 1.90
N GLU A 69 1.18 2.84 2.34
CA GLU A 69 2.58 2.73 1.92
C GLU A 69 2.70 2.52 0.40
N ASN A 70 1.63 2.03 -0.23
CA ASN A 70 1.53 1.81 -1.67
C ASN A 70 0.88 2.97 -2.43
N GLY A 71 0.70 4.13 -1.77
CA GLY A 71 -0.04 5.27 -2.31
C GLY A 71 -1.56 5.17 -2.11
N VAL A 72 -2.23 6.33 -2.13
CA VAL A 72 -3.69 6.50 -2.05
C VAL A 72 -4.21 6.99 -3.39
#